data_AF-A0A2E7FF92-F1
#
_entry.id   AF-A0A2E7FF92-F1
#
_cell.length_a   1.000
_cell.length_b   1.000
_cell.length_c   1.000
_cell.angle_alpha   90.00
_cell.angle_beta   90.00
_cell.angle_gamma   90.00
#
_symmetry.space_group_name_H-M   'P 1'
#
loop_
_entity.id
_entity.type
_entity.pdbx_description
1 polymer ?
#
loop_
_entity_poly.entity_id
_entity_poly.type
_entity_poly.pdbx_seq_one_letter_code
_entity_poly.pdbx_strand_id
1 'polypeptide(L)'
;MGFSSESGREAGKKSKRGKGKYVGEIREKIDALTNSLIDSIEIDDLNTSQRLVLLKLLLSHTLPKPKQQSLVPMETKLFDIEIIR
;
A
#
# COMPACT_ATOMS: atom_id res chain seq x y z
N MET A 1 25.53 -15.00 -22.41
CA MET A 1 24.37 -14.19 -21.95
C MET A 1 24.86 -12.77 -21.71
N GLY A 2 24.26 -11.78 -22.36
CA GLY A 2 24.66 -10.36 -22.26
C GLY A 2 23.93 -9.60 -21.15
N PHE A 3 24.56 -8.57 -20.62
CA PHE A 3 23.99 -7.67 -19.61
C PHE A 3 22.93 -6.77 -20.27
N SER A 4 21.64 -6.96 -19.92
CA SER A 4 20.52 -6.10 -20.31
C SER A 4 19.98 -5.29 -19.12
N SER A 5 19.31 -4.16 -19.37
CA SER A 5 18.69 -3.33 -18.31
C SER A 5 17.69 -4.11 -17.44
N GLU A 6 16.99 -5.08 -18.04
CA GLU A 6 16.10 -5.99 -17.35
C GLU A 6 16.87 -6.94 -16.42
N SER A 7 17.95 -7.54 -16.92
CA SER A 7 18.84 -8.40 -16.11
C SER A 7 19.48 -7.65 -14.94
N GLY A 8 19.83 -6.37 -15.13
CA GLY A 8 20.35 -5.50 -14.07
C GLY A 8 19.32 -5.18 -12.99
N ARG A 9 18.06 -4.93 -13.37
CA ARG A 9 16.95 -4.73 -12.41
C ARG A 9 16.63 -6.01 -11.64
N GLU A 10 16.60 -7.16 -12.31
CA GLU A 10 16.37 -8.44 -11.63
C GLU A 10 17.51 -8.80 -10.67
N ALA A 11 18.76 -8.61 -11.09
CA ALA A 11 19.93 -8.80 -10.24
C ALA A 11 19.93 -7.81 -9.06
N GLY A 12 19.52 -6.56 -9.28
CA GLY A 12 19.35 -5.55 -8.23
C GLY A 12 18.24 -5.89 -7.22
N LYS A 13 17.12 -6.47 -7.68
CA LYS A 13 16.06 -6.98 -6.79
C LYS A 13 16.50 -8.20 -5.99
N LYS A 14 17.28 -9.11 -6.60
CA LYS A 14 17.83 -10.31 -5.96
C LYS A 14 19.03 -10.00 -5.06
N SER A 15 19.69 -8.85 -5.27
CA SER A 15 20.82 -8.39 -4.48
C SER A 15 20.45 -8.31 -3.00
N LYS A 16 21.25 -8.95 -2.15
CA LYS A 16 21.12 -8.89 -0.69
C LYS A 16 21.56 -7.54 -0.09
N ARG A 17 21.93 -6.55 -0.90
CA ARG A 17 22.26 -5.19 -0.42
C ARG A 17 20.99 -4.57 0.18
N GLY A 18 20.97 -4.36 1.50
CA GLY A 18 19.86 -3.77 2.25
C GLY A 18 18.99 -4.75 3.03
N LYS A 19 19.14 -6.06 2.85
CA LYS A 19 18.54 -7.07 3.74
C LYS A 19 19.53 -7.39 4.85
N GLY A 20 19.52 -6.60 5.93
CA GLY A 20 20.25 -6.98 7.15
C GLY A 20 19.83 -8.38 7.57
N LYS A 21 20.79 -9.25 7.94
CA LYS A 21 20.52 -10.67 8.28
C LYS A 21 19.36 -10.82 9.28
N TYR A 22 19.23 -9.89 10.21
CA TYR A 22 18.23 -9.88 11.27
C TYR A 22 16.91 -9.18 10.89
N VAL A 23 16.84 -8.50 9.75
CA VAL A 23 15.63 -7.74 9.34
C VAL A 23 14.47 -8.69 9.03
N GLY A 24 14.76 -9.89 8.51
CA GLY A 24 13.73 -10.92 8.27
C GLY A 24 13.16 -11.46 9.58
N GLU A 25 14.04 -11.97 10.45
CA GLU A 25 13.66 -12.55 11.75
C GLU A 25 12.94 -11.54 12.66
N ILE A 26 13.39 -10.28 12.68
CA ILE A 26 12.73 -9.23 13.47
C ILE A 26 11.33 -8.93 12.91
N ARG A 27 11.17 -8.85 11.58
CA ARG A 27 9.85 -8.65 10.97
C ARG A 27 8.90 -9.80 11.27
N GLU A 28 9.37 -11.04 11.13
CA GLU A 28 8.56 -12.22 11.45
C GLU A 28 8.12 -12.22 12.91
N LYS A 29 9.00 -11.84 13.85
CA LYS A 29 8.64 -11.71 15.27
C LYS A 29 7.62 -10.59 15.50
N ILE A 30 7.77 -9.45 14.83
CA ILE A 30 6.82 -8.34 14.95
C ILE A 30 5.45 -8.75 14.39
N ASP A 31 5.43 -9.43 13.24
CA ASP A 31 4.18 -9.90 12.63
C ASP A 31 3.48 -10.93 13.53
N ALA A 32 4.23 -11.89 14.09
CA ALA A 32 3.69 -12.87 15.02
C ALA A 32 3.15 -12.22 16.32
N LEU A 33 3.87 -11.28 16.90
CA LEU A 33 3.41 -10.52 18.07
C LEU A 33 2.16 -9.70 17.76
N THR A 34 2.12 -9.07 16.59
CA THR A 34 0.98 -8.25 16.16
C THR A 34 -0.26 -9.13 15.98
N ASN A 35 -0.13 -10.29 15.35
CA ASN A 35 -1.24 -11.25 15.21
C ASN A 35 -1.74 -11.72 16.58
N SER A 36 -0.83 -12.12 17.48
CA SER A 36 -1.20 -12.54 18.83
C SER A 36 -1.91 -11.42 19.61
N LEU A 37 -1.48 -10.16 19.44
CA LEU A 37 -2.14 -9.02 20.08
C LEU A 37 -3.53 -8.81 19.51
N ILE A 38 -3.71 -8.89 18.19
CA ILE A 38 -5.02 -8.77 17.54
C ILE A 38 -5.98 -9.83 18.07
N ASP A 39 -5.54 -11.09 18.17
CA ASP A 39 -6.37 -12.20 18.67
C ASP A 39 -6.73 -12.05 20.15
N SER A 40 -5.91 -11.33 20.93
CA SER A 40 -6.11 -11.10 22.36
C SER A 40 -7.00 -9.90 22.71
N ILE A 41 -7.36 -9.05 21.74
CA ILE A 41 -8.16 -7.85 22.01
C ILE A 41 -9.62 -8.26 22.26
N GLU A 42 -10.02 -8.25 23.54
CA GLU A 42 -11.41 -8.42 23.95
C GLU A 42 -12.15 -7.08 23.83
N ILE A 43 -13.09 -7.00 22.88
CA ILE A 43 -13.79 -5.74 22.52
C ILE A 43 -14.65 -5.22 23.67
N ASP A 44 -15.19 -6.12 24.49
CA ASP A 44 -16.10 -5.79 25.58
C ASP A 44 -15.41 -5.03 26.71
N ASP A 45 -14.12 -5.30 26.94
CA ASP A 45 -13.31 -4.67 27.98
C ASP A 45 -12.68 -3.33 27.56
N LEU A 46 -12.80 -2.97 26.27
CA LEU A 46 -12.26 -1.71 25.76
C LEU A 46 -13.06 -0.50 26.26
N ASN A 47 -12.34 0.54 26.68
CA ASN A 47 -12.96 1.83 27.00
C ASN A 47 -13.39 2.58 25.73
N THR A 48 -14.25 3.59 25.88
CA THR A 48 -14.81 4.37 24.75
C THR A 48 -13.74 4.98 23.84
N SER A 49 -12.62 5.45 24.40
CA SER A 49 -11.52 6.03 23.63
C SER A 49 -10.81 4.98 22.78
N GLN A 50 -10.52 3.81 23.36
CA GLN A 50 -9.90 2.68 22.67
C GLN A 50 -10.81 2.15 21.54
N ARG A 51 -12.12 2.09 21.78
CA ARG A 51 -13.11 1.71 20.76
C ARG A 51 -13.13 2.70 19.58
N LEU A 52 -13.04 4.00 19.84
CA LEU A 52 -12.95 5.02 18.79
C LEU A 52 -11.66 4.89 17.95
N VAL A 53 -10.53 4.59 18.60
CA VAL A 53 -9.26 4.35 17.90
C VAL A 53 -9.35 3.11 17.02
N LEU A 54 -9.91 2.01 17.55
CA LEU A 54 -10.12 0.78 16.80
C LEU A 54 -11.04 1.01 15.59
N LEU A 55 -12.15 1.72 15.78
CA LEU A 55 -13.06 2.08 14.69
C LEU A 55 -12.36 2.88 13.59
N LYS A 56 -11.55 3.88 13.95
CA LYS A 56 -10.77 4.68 13.00
C LYS A 56 -9.78 3.81 12.20
N LEU A 57 -9.14 2.85 12.87
CA LEU A 57 -8.23 1.91 12.22
C LEU A 57 -8.98 1.04 11.21
N LEU A 58 -10.09 0.43 11.63
CA LEU A 58 -10.94 -0.42 10.78
C LEU A 58 -11.49 0.34 9.56
N LEU A 59 -11.97 1.57 9.75
CA LEU A 59 -12.44 2.42 8.64
C LEU A 59 -11.36 2.63 7.59
N SER A 60 -10.11 2.83 8.01
CA SER A 60 -8.97 3.04 7.09
C SER A 60 -8.63 1.81 6.23
N HIS A 61 -8.99 0.61 6.70
CA HIS A 61 -8.73 -0.66 6.01
C HIS A 61 -9.94 -1.21 5.25
N THR A 62 -11.16 -0.86 5.67
CA THR A 62 -12.41 -1.32 5.05
C THR A 62 -12.90 -0.38 3.96
N LEU A 63 -12.64 0.93 4.09
CA LEU A 63 -13.00 1.87 3.05
C LEU A 63 -12.02 1.77 1.88
N PRO A 64 -12.51 1.74 0.63
CA PRO A 64 -11.65 1.85 -0.52
C PRO A 64 -10.90 3.18 -0.44
N LYS A 65 -9.58 3.16 -0.63
CA LYS A 65 -8.78 4.39 -0.69
C LYS A 65 -9.47 5.33 -1.69
N PRO A 66 -9.75 6.59 -1.31
CA PRO A 66 -10.35 7.53 -2.24
C PRO A 66 -9.46 7.54 -3.48
N LYS A 67 -10.05 7.21 -4.64
CA LYS A 67 -9.33 7.30 -5.91
C LYS A 67 -8.78 8.72 -5.95
N GLN A 68 -7.46 8.86 -5.88
CA GLN A 68 -6.84 10.14 -6.15
C GLN A 68 -7.34 10.49 -7.54
N GLN A 69 -8.25 11.46 -7.63
CA GLN A 69 -8.72 11.94 -8.91
C GLN A 69 -7.46 12.39 -9.62
N SER A 70 -7.05 11.60 -10.61
CA SER A 70 -5.86 11.90 -11.38
C SER A 70 -6.12 13.28 -11.97
N LEU A 71 -5.37 14.28 -11.52
CA LEU A 71 -5.38 15.64 -12.07
C LEU A 71 -4.75 15.63 -13.47
N VAL A 72 -5.05 14.62 -14.28
CA VAL A 72 -4.71 14.60 -15.70
C VAL A 72 -5.49 15.76 -16.28
N PRO A 73 -4.83 16.81 -16.81
CA PRO A 73 -5.52 17.83 -17.55
C PRO A 73 -6.29 17.13 -18.66
N MET A 74 -7.61 17.23 -18.63
CA MET A 74 -8.45 16.70 -19.68
C MET A 74 -8.10 17.51 -20.93
N GLU A 75 -7.29 16.94 -21.84
CA GLU A 75 -6.97 17.59 -23.10
C GLU A 75 -8.28 17.89 -23.83
N THR A 76 -8.66 19.16 -23.86
CA THR A 76 -9.80 19.64 -24.62
C THR A 76 -9.46 19.48 -26.10
N LYS A 77 -9.84 18.36 -26.69
CA LYS A 77 -9.74 18.16 -28.14
C LYS A 77 -10.62 19.21 -28.81
N LEU A 78 -9.97 20.18 -29.45
CA LEU A 78 -10.63 21.13 -30.34
C LEU A 78 -11.13 20.34 -31.56
N PHE A 79 -12.42 20.50 -31.89
CA PHE A 79 -13.01 19.91 -33.07
C PHE A 79 -13.17 21.01 -34.13
N ASP A 80 -12.65 20.76 -35.33
CA ASP A 80 -12.95 21.57 -36.49
C ASP A 80 -14.31 21.14 -37.07
N ILE A 81 -15.23 22.08 -37.17
CA ILE A 81 -16.57 21.87 -37.73
C ILE A 81 -16.56 22.40 -39.16
N GLU A 82 -16.60 21.51 -40.14
CA GLU A 82 -16.85 21.89 -41.53
C GLU A 82 -18.34 21.77 -41.84
N ILE A 83 -18.96 22.90 -42.21
CA ILE A 83 -20.36 22.93 -42.66
C ILE A 83 -20.37 22.66 -44.17
N ILE A 84 -20.86 21.48 -44.55
CA ILE A 84 -21.11 21.13 -45.95
C ILE A 84 -22.45 21.76 -46.36
N ARG A 85 -22.44 22.48 -47.49
CA ARG A 85 -23.62 23.12 -48.10
C ARG A 85 -24.22 22.24 -49.19
#